data_AF-A0AAV4MTD7-F1
#
_entry.id   AF-A0AAV4MTD7-F1
#
_cell.length_a   1.000
_cell.length_b   1.000
_cell.length_c   1.000
_cell.angle_alpha   90.00
_cell.angle_beta   90.00
_cell.angle_gamma   90.00
#
_symmetry.space_group_name_H-M   'P 1'
#
loop_
_entity.id
_entity.type
_entity.pdbx_description
1 polymer ?
#
loop_
_entity_poly.entity_id
_entity_poly.type
_entity_poly.pdbx_seq_one_letter_code
_entity_poly.pdbx_strand_id
1 'polypeptide(L)'
;MHVFHDDLLPIFVTLDELSILTNPETFLVIADSRPVGAYAGLYENILQTKPLYLQLLSQDSLHCFENVYVGLNKQSTWYQYGFKEPQSPIKNSYLSPIVLNFRQYFIKQFSLKQPHSEKKQALLLVRKHNRKILNQDEVLQVISKNSGLKTFAIGLDSSSVLEVIEEILNSSLVIAMHGSLLILSLFLDHHSAVIELFPFGINPDISTPYKSLCEQYGLNLFYRSWPNDVQSNTFPHPEYPPEFGGISHLSSKEQEKIQNSVVKPFLCCDDPVWLYRIYQDTVVDTQSFGILLKDVILNQKRGFVVQNHPLYPGEIQNAQCNNLILEWKQPWNLRFLNVLGIEYEVWLQEVGGEDVKAYLMKTNKFVIPFKKTYHAWIRCHADGLIGPFTSSPVFCTVESSMTLSHLDSNG
;
A
#
# COMPACT_ATOMS: atom_id res chain seq x y z
N MET A 1 6.26 7.07 -10.24
CA MET A 1 6.45 6.96 -8.79
C MET A 1 5.75 8.12 -8.09
N HIS A 2 6.34 9.33 -8.08
CA HIS A 2 5.82 10.48 -7.33
C HIS A 2 4.33 10.79 -7.55
N VAL A 3 3.87 10.86 -8.80
CA VAL A 3 2.44 11.10 -9.12
C VAL A 3 1.50 10.16 -8.38
N PHE A 4 1.81 8.87 -8.28
CA PHE A 4 0.95 7.92 -7.58
C PHE A 4 1.23 7.88 -6.07
N HIS A 5 2.49 7.78 -5.67
CA HIS A 5 2.88 7.60 -4.27
C HIS A 5 2.68 8.85 -3.42
N ASP A 6 3.08 10.01 -3.93
CA ASP A 6 3.11 11.27 -3.19
C ASP A 6 1.83 12.11 -3.38
N ASP A 7 1.12 11.91 -4.49
CA ASP A 7 -0.06 12.72 -4.82
C ASP A 7 -1.36 11.93 -4.89
N LEU A 8 -1.58 11.09 -5.92
CA LEU A 8 -2.91 10.51 -6.19
C LEU A 8 -3.41 9.58 -5.07
N LEU A 9 -2.54 8.77 -4.47
CA LEU A 9 -2.92 7.93 -3.32
C LEU A 9 -3.23 8.78 -2.07
N PRO A 10 -2.37 9.72 -1.66
CA PRO A 10 -2.70 10.64 -0.57
C PRO A 10 -3.96 11.48 -0.81
N ILE A 11 -4.20 11.95 -2.05
CA ILE A 11 -5.43 12.62 -2.46
C ILE A 11 -6.62 11.69 -2.22
N PHE A 12 -6.57 10.46 -2.73
CA PHE A 12 -7.65 9.48 -2.57
C PHE A 12 -7.97 9.22 -1.09
N VAL A 13 -6.96 8.96 -0.26
CA VAL A 13 -7.16 8.71 1.18
C VAL A 13 -7.76 9.92 1.89
N THR A 14 -7.28 11.12 1.58
CA THR A 14 -7.80 12.36 2.19
C THR A 14 -9.28 12.56 1.84
N LEU A 15 -9.65 12.34 0.59
CA LEU A 15 -11.02 12.48 0.12
C LEU A 15 -11.96 11.42 0.71
N ASP A 16 -11.47 10.19 0.86
CA ASP A 16 -12.20 9.09 1.49
C ASP A 16 -12.42 9.35 2.99
N GLU A 17 -11.37 9.78 3.71
CA GLU A 17 -11.44 10.17 5.12
C GLU A 17 -12.47 11.27 5.37
N LEU A 18 -12.51 12.27 4.48
CA LEU A 18 -13.47 13.37 4.54
C LEU A 18 -14.86 13.00 4.01
N SER A 19 -15.05 11.80 3.47
CA SER A 19 -16.30 11.34 2.85
C SER A 19 -16.80 12.24 1.71
N ILE A 20 -15.87 12.82 0.93
CA ILE A 20 -16.15 13.76 -0.18
C ILE A 20 -15.65 13.27 -1.55
N LEU A 21 -15.23 12.01 -1.65
CA LEU A 21 -14.67 11.41 -2.88
C LEU A 21 -15.57 11.58 -4.12
N THR A 22 -16.88 11.64 -3.94
CA THR A 22 -17.88 11.82 -5.00
C THR A 22 -18.61 13.16 -4.93
N ASN A 23 -18.16 14.09 -4.07
CA ASN A 23 -18.81 15.39 -3.92
C ASN A 23 -18.41 16.30 -5.10
N PRO A 24 -19.35 16.69 -5.98
CA PRO A 24 -19.06 17.49 -7.17
C PRO A 24 -18.62 18.92 -6.86
N GLU A 25 -18.76 19.39 -5.63
CA GLU A 25 -18.31 20.71 -5.17
C GLU A 25 -16.88 20.70 -4.59
N THR A 26 -16.19 19.55 -4.69
CA THR A 26 -14.80 19.41 -4.21
C THR A 26 -13.82 19.78 -5.30
N PHE A 27 -12.85 20.63 -4.99
CA PHE A 27 -11.79 21.04 -5.91
C PHE A 27 -10.42 20.68 -5.33
N LEU A 28 -9.51 20.17 -6.17
CA LEU A 28 -8.09 20.14 -5.84
C LEU A 28 -7.50 21.51 -6.08
N VAL A 29 -6.87 22.10 -5.07
CA VAL A 29 -6.13 23.35 -5.20
C VAL A 29 -4.64 23.04 -5.22
N ILE A 30 -3.98 23.28 -6.35
CA ILE A 30 -2.55 23.05 -6.54
C ILE A 30 -1.82 24.36 -6.25
N ALA A 31 -1.12 24.39 -5.12
CA ALA A 31 -0.41 25.56 -4.61
C ALA A 31 1.06 25.65 -5.07
N ASP A 32 1.56 24.66 -5.81
CA ASP A 32 2.91 24.69 -6.36
C ASP A 32 3.03 25.74 -7.48
N SER A 33 4.15 26.45 -7.49
CA SER A 33 4.58 27.40 -8.53
C SER A 33 5.22 26.73 -9.76
N ARG A 34 5.34 25.39 -9.77
CA ARG A 34 5.86 24.65 -10.92
C ARG A 34 4.84 24.67 -12.07
N PRO A 35 5.31 24.71 -13.33
CA PRO A 35 4.43 24.57 -14.48
C PRO A 35 3.64 23.26 -14.45
N VAL A 36 2.47 23.28 -15.10
CA VAL A 36 1.62 22.10 -15.25
C VAL A 36 2.41 20.99 -15.96
N GLY A 37 2.55 19.85 -15.28
CA GLY A 37 3.35 18.71 -15.76
C GLY A 37 2.61 17.79 -16.73
N ALA A 38 3.34 16.87 -17.35
CA ALA A 38 2.83 15.93 -18.36
C ALA A 38 1.69 15.00 -17.90
N TYR A 39 1.52 14.82 -16.58
CA TYR A 39 0.48 13.96 -15.99
C TYR A 39 -0.70 14.75 -15.39
N ALA A 40 -0.83 16.04 -15.68
CA ALA A 40 -1.91 16.89 -15.17
C ALA A 40 -3.31 16.31 -15.42
N GLY A 41 -3.50 15.65 -16.56
CA GLY A 41 -4.76 14.96 -16.89
C GLY A 41 -5.20 13.90 -15.87
N LEU A 42 -4.28 13.31 -15.10
CA LEU A 42 -4.67 12.38 -14.02
C LEU A 42 -5.33 13.12 -12.85
N TYR A 43 -4.86 14.32 -12.50
CA TYR A 43 -5.43 15.14 -11.44
C TYR A 43 -6.75 15.77 -11.89
N GLU A 44 -6.87 16.14 -13.16
CA GLU A 44 -8.09 16.67 -13.76
C GLU A 44 -9.26 15.68 -13.74
N ASN A 45 -8.96 14.40 -13.85
CA ASN A 45 -9.99 13.37 -14.00
C ASN A 45 -10.23 12.59 -12.70
N ILE A 46 -9.46 12.80 -11.63
CA ILE A 46 -9.67 12.05 -10.39
C ILE A 46 -10.98 12.47 -9.68
N LEU A 47 -11.31 13.77 -9.60
CA LEU A 47 -12.48 14.28 -8.86
C LEU A 47 -13.69 14.66 -9.72
N GLN A 48 -13.64 14.48 -11.05
CA GLN A 48 -14.63 15.02 -12.01
C GLN A 48 -14.74 16.56 -12.01
N THR A 49 -13.94 17.25 -11.21
CA THR A 49 -13.74 18.70 -11.20
C THR A 49 -12.33 19.03 -11.66
N LYS A 50 -12.16 20.18 -12.31
CA LYS A 50 -10.83 20.64 -12.72
C LYS A 50 -10.07 21.21 -11.52
N PRO A 51 -8.82 20.77 -11.29
CA PRO A 51 -7.93 21.39 -10.33
C PRO A 51 -7.77 22.88 -10.58
N LEU A 52 -7.71 23.65 -9.50
CA LEU A 52 -7.39 25.06 -9.50
C LEU A 52 -5.89 25.23 -9.24
N TYR A 53 -5.17 25.81 -10.19
CA TYR A 53 -3.75 26.10 -10.03
C TYR A 53 -3.60 27.53 -9.51
N LEU A 54 -3.10 27.70 -8.28
CA LEU A 54 -3.04 29.03 -7.64
C LEU A 54 -2.25 30.05 -8.49
N GLN A 55 -1.17 29.62 -9.14
CA GLN A 55 -0.37 30.48 -10.02
C GLN A 55 -1.11 30.98 -11.27
N LEU A 56 -2.22 30.34 -11.66
CA LEU A 56 -3.03 30.68 -12.84
C LEU A 56 -4.32 31.43 -12.48
N LEU A 57 -4.65 31.56 -11.18
CA LEU A 57 -5.81 32.31 -10.76
C LEU A 57 -5.56 33.81 -10.93
N SER A 58 -6.60 34.53 -11.37
CA SER A 58 -6.52 35.98 -11.51
C SER A 58 -6.36 36.63 -10.15
N GLN A 59 -5.48 37.63 -10.06
CA GLN A 59 -5.34 38.46 -8.86
C GLN A 59 -6.47 39.50 -8.74
N ASP A 60 -7.25 39.70 -9.79
CA ASP A 60 -8.34 40.69 -9.84
C ASP A 60 -9.69 40.13 -9.33
N SER A 61 -9.75 38.83 -9.01
CA SER A 61 -10.96 38.15 -8.52
C SER A 61 -10.74 37.49 -7.16
N LEU A 62 -11.67 37.71 -6.23
CA LEU A 62 -11.71 37.00 -4.97
C LEU A 62 -12.30 35.60 -5.17
N HIS A 63 -11.54 34.56 -4.83
CA HIS A 63 -12.00 33.18 -4.83
C HIS A 63 -12.31 32.76 -3.38
N CYS A 64 -13.56 32.40 -3.11
CA CYS A 64 -14.02 32.00 -1.78
C CYS A 64 -14.33 30.50 -1.73
N PHE A 65 -13.95 29.85 -0.64
CA PHE A 65 -14.27 28.45 -0.35
C PHE A 65 -14.93 28.39 1.03
N GLU A 66 -15.96 27.58 1.18
CA GLU A 66 -16.61 27.40 2.49
C GLU A 66 -15.70 26.65 3.46
N ASN A 67 -15.00 25.62 2.96
CA ASN A 67 -14.07 24.79 3.73
C ASN A 67 -12.76 24.63 2.94
N VAL A 68 -11.64 24.63 3.66
CA VAL A 68 -10.30 24.42 3.09
C VAL A 68 -9.55 23.41 3.95
N TYR A 69 -9.04 22.36 3.31
CA TYR A 69 -8.19 21.35 3.93
C TYR A 69 -6.78 21.50 3.35
N VAL A 70 -5.81 21.81 4.22
CA VAL A 70 -4.42 22.07 3.81
C VAL A 70 -3.55 20.85 4.11
N GLY A 71 -2.95 20.29 3.07
CA GLY A 71 -2.13 19.09 3.15
C GLY A 71 -2.91 17.81 2.84
N LEU A 72 -2.17 16.74 2.57
CA LEU A 72 -2.73 15.42 2.25
C LEU A 72 -2.38 14.43 3.36
N ASN A 73 -3.30 13.49 3.61
CA ASN A 73 -3.06 12.37 4.50
C ASN A 73 -1.99 11.45 3.88
N LYS A 74 -0.86 11.31 4.58
CA LYS A 74 0.29 10.51 4.14
C LYS A 74 0.23 9.04 4.54
N GLN A 75 -0.88 8.57 5.11
CA GLN A 75 -1.05 7.17 5.51
C GLN A 75 -0.85 6.19 4.34
N SER A 76 -1.08 6.63 3.09
CA SER A 76 -0.86 5.83 1.89
C SER A 76 0.60 5.75 1.41
N THR A 77 1.54 6.42 2.09
CA THR A 77 2.96 6.41 1.72
C THR A 77 3.71 5.26 2.39
N TRP A 78 4.56 4.53 1.66
CA TRP A 78 5.41 3.44 2.21
C TRP A 78 6.89 3.74 2.13
N TYR A 79 7.30 4.77 1.41
CA TYR A 79 8.70 4.99 1.11
C TYR A 79 9.05 6.45 1.30
N GLN A 80 10.19 6.72 1.92
CA GLN A 80 10.74 8.06 2.04
C GLN A 80 12.02 8.15 1.20
N TYR A 81 12.16 9.24 0.44
CA TYR A 81 13.20 9.38 -0.59
C TYR A 81 14.54 9.90 -0.07
N GLY A 82 14.65 10.13 1.23
CA GLY A 82 15.91 10.41 1.87
C GLY A 82 16.31 11.88 1.95
N PHE A 83 15.34 12.77 2.17
CA PHE A 83 15.60 14.21 2.31
C PHE A 83 16.35 14.58 3.61
N LYS A 84 16.29 13.72 4.63
CA LYS A 84 16.91 13.96 5.95
C LYS A 84 17.79 12.81 6.44
N GLU A 85 17.41 11.60 6.08
CA GLU A 85 18.13 10.35 6.35
C GLU A 85 18.20 9.55 5.05
N PRO A 86 19.05 8.52 4.90
CA PRO A 86 19.06 7.73 3.67
C PRO A 86 17.69 7.16 3.33
N GLN A 87 17.34 7.09 2.04
CA GLN A 87 16.03 6.57 1.60
C GLN A 87 15.72 5.18 2.19
N SER A 88 14.47 4.95 2.57
CA SER A 88 14.09 3.72 3.26
C SER A 88 12.56 3.51 3.28
N PRO A 89 12.11 2.28 3.58
CA PRO A 89 10.70 2.02 3.84
C PRO A 89 10.23 2.71 5.12
N ILE A 90 9.01 3.25 5.09
CA ILE A 90 8.31 3.79 6.26
C ILE A 90 7.80 2.62 7.10
N LYS A 91 8.12 2.62 8.39
CA LYS A 91 7.71 1.56 9.32
C LYS A 91 6.20 1.61 9.58
N ASN A 92 5.60 0.42 9.77
CA ASN A 92 4.18 0.25 10.14
C ASN A 92 3.16 0.81 9.13
N SER A 93 3.49 0.83 7.84
CA SER A 93 2.53 1.19 6.80
C SER A 93 1.51 0.05 6.60
N TYR A 94 0.23 0.30 6.90
CA TYR A 94 -0.85 -0.65 6.58
C TYR A 94 -1.56 -0.21 5.29
N LEU A 95 -1.02 -0.67 4.16
CA LEU A 95 -1.35 -0.07 2.85
C LEU A 95 -2.27 -0.89 1.97
N SER A 96 -2.32 -2.21 2.15
CA SER A 96 -2.99 -3.07 1.18
C SER A 96 -4.46 -2.70 0.95
N PRO A 97 -5.29 -2.42 1.98
CA PRO A 97 -6.67 -2.00 1.73
C PRO A 97 -6.76 -0.66 0.99
N ILE A 98 -5.86 0.28 1.31
CA ILE A 98 -5.80 1.58 0.63
C ILE A 98 -5.48 1.40 -0.85
N VAL A 99 -4.43 0.62 -1.16
CA VAL A 99 -3.99 0.35 -2.53
C VAL A 99 -5.08 -0.39 -3.32
N LEU A 100 -5.74 -1.38 -2.71
CA LEU A 100 -6.83 -2.14 -3.36
C LEU A 100 -8.06 -1.26 -3.62
N ASN A 101 -8.46 -0.42 -2.66
CA ASN A 101 -9.58 0.50 -2.84
C ASN A 101 -9.26 1.57 -3.89
N PHE A 102 -8.06 2.15 -3.83
CA PHE A 102 -7.59 3.11 -4.84
C PHE A 102 -7.58 2.48 -6.23
N ARG A 103 -7.08 1.25 -6.36
CA ARG A 103 -7.07 0.51 -7.63
C ARG A 103 -8.48 0.38 -8.22
N GLN A 104 -9.45 -0.06 -7.42
CA GLN A 104 -10.85 -0.19 -7.86
C GLN A 104 -11.45 1.15 -8.27
N TYR A 105 -11.24 2.17 -7.45
CA TYR A 105 -11.68 3.52 -7.72
C TYR A 105 -11.08 4.06 -9.02
N PHE A 106 -9.78 3.94 -9.21
CA PHE A 106 -9.07 4.44 -10.39
C PHE A 106 -9.53 3.74 -11.66
N ILE A 107 -9.68 2.41 -11.64
CA ILE A 107 -10.20 1.66 -12.80
C ILE A 107 -11.58 2.17 -13.21
N LYS A 108 -12.48 2.38 -12.24
CA LYS A 108 -13.82 2.91 -12.49
C LYS A 108 -13.78 4.35 -12.99
N GLN A 109 -13.02 5.21 -12.32
CA GLN A 109 -12.96 6.64 -12.59
C GLN A 109 -12.41 6.94 -13.99
N PHE A 110 -11.39 6.19 -14.41
CA PHE A 110 -10.78 6.35 -15.73
C PHE A 110 -11.38 5.42 -16.80
N SER A 111 -12.44 4.67 -16.47
CA SER A 111 -13.11 3.73 -17.39
C SER A 111 -12.14 2.76 -18.07
N LEU A 112 -11.16 2.27 -17.32
CA LEU A 112 -10.10 1.40 -17.86
C LEU A 112 -10.68 0.05 -18.27
N LYS A 113 -10.20 -0.48 -19.40
CA LYS A 113 -10.58 -1.81 -19.87
C LYS A 113 -10.05 -2.86 -18.89
N GLN A 114 -10.98 -3.56 -18.26
CA GLN A 114 -10.65 -4.71 -17.44
C GLN A 114 -10.33 -5.93 -18.32
N PRO A 115 -9.58 -6.91 -17.78
CA PRO A 115 -9.19 -8.08 -18.54
C PRO A 115 -10.39 -8.84 -19.10
N HIS A 116 -10.42 -9.00 -20.43
CA HIS A 116 -11.42 -9.81 -21.12
C HIS A 116 -11.05 -11.31 -21.18
N SER A 117 -9.82 -11.66 -20.81
CA SER A 117 -9.25 -12.99 -21.02
C SER A 117 -8.69 -13.57 -19.71
N GLU A 118 -8.97 -14.84 -19.45
CA GLU A 118 -8.34 -15.61 -18.35
C GLU A 118 -6.84 -15.82 -18.57
N LYS A 119 -6.36 -15.75 -19.83
CA LYS A 119 -4.93 -15.87 -20.14
C LYS A 119 -4.22 -14.54 -19.86
N LYS A 120 -3.43 -14.53 -18.80
CA LYS A 120 -2.54 -13.41 -18.43
C LYS A 120 -1.28 -13.37 -19.29
N GLN A 121 -0.67 -12.19 -19.39
CA GLN A 121 0.53 -11.92 -20.18
C GLN A 121 1.75 -11.56 -19.31
N ALA A 122 2.93 -11.54 -19.93
CA ALA A 122 4.16 -11.00 -19.36
C ALA A 122 4.53 -9.68 -20.05
N LEU A 123 4.86 -8.68 -19.25
CA LEU A 123 5.14 -7.33 -19.74
C LEU A 123 6.56 -6.91 -19.39
N LEU A 124 7.32 -6.51 -20.40
CA LEU A 124 8.61 -5.86 -20.22
C LEU A 124 8.43 -4.34 -20.33
N LEU A 125 8.62 -3.62 -19.23
CA LEU A 125 8.55 -2.17 -19.22
C LEU A 125 9.90 -1.59 -19.67
N VAL A 126 9.87 -0.84 -20.78
CA VAL A 126 11.07 -0.34 -21.48
C VAL A 126 11.09 1.18 -21.57
N ARG A 127 12.28 1.71 -21.89
CA ARG A 127 12.58 3.16 -21.94
C ARG A 127 13.46 3.44 -23.14
N LYS A 128 13.23 4.54 -23.85
CA LYS A 128 14.00 4.90 -25.06
C LYS A 128 15.22 5.78 -24.79
N HIS A 129 15.16 6.61 -23.74
CA HIS A 129 16.13 7.70 -23.56
C HIS A 129 17.28 7.38 -22.59
N ASN A 130 17.01 6.70 -21.49
CA ASN A 130 18.01 6.29 -20.51
C ASN A 130 17.57 5.02 -19.79
N ARG A 131 18.51 4.31 -19.16
CA ARG A 131 18.25 3.01 -18.50
C ARG A 131 17.71 1.96 -19.46
N LYS A 132 18.26 1.93 -20.68
CA LYS A 132 17.80 1.04 -21.73
C LYS A 132 18.25 -0.39 -21.44
N ILE A 133 17.40 -1.33 -21.84
CA ILE A 133 17.76 -2.74 -21.96
C ILE A 133 18.24 -2.92 -23.41
N LEU A 134 19.55 -3.03 -23.60
CA LEU A 134 20.16 -2.97 -24.93
C LEU A 134 19.90 -4.24 -25.77
N ASN A 135 19.70 -5.38 -25.12
CA ASN A 135 19.33 -6.66 -25.74
C ASN A 135 17.86 -7.02 -25.48
N GLN A 136 16.95 -6.06 -25.67
CA GLN A 136 15.52 -6.20 -25.40
C GLN A 136 14.90 -7.46 -26.05
N ASP A 137 15.23 -7.75 -27.32
CA ASP A 137 14.67 -8.88 -28.05
C ASP A 137 15.07 -10.23 -27.46
N GLU A 138 16.31 -10.37 -27.00
CA GLU A 138 16.79 -11.58 -26.32
C GLU A 138 16.08 -11.78 -24.98
N VAL A 139 15.90 -10.69 -24.22
CA VAL A 139 15.17 -10.72 -22.94
C VAL A 139 13.71 -11.14 -23.17
N LEU A 140 13.04 -10.60 -24.19
CA LEU A 140 11.68 -11.00 -24.56
C LEU A 140 11.59 -12.49 -24.94
N GLN A 141 12.56 -13.00 -25.69
CA GLN A 141 12.63 -14.43 -26.04
C GLN A 141 12.81 -15.31 -24.80
N VAL A 142 13.68 -14.91 -23.86
CA VAL A 142 13.86 -15.62 -22.58
C VAL A 142 12.58 -15.59 -21.76
N ILE A 143 11.89 -14.45 -21.68
CA ILE A 143 10.62 -14.34 -20.95
C ILE A 143 9.58 -15.28 -21.55
N SER A 144 9.35 -15.19 -22.86
CA SER A 144 8.34 -16.00 -23.55
C SER A 144 8.63 -17.50 -23.41
N LYS A 145 9.87 -17.93 -23.65
CA LYS A 145 10.27 -19.34 -23.58
C LYS A 145 10.14 -19.94 -22.18
N ASN A 146 10.49 -19.21 -21.13
CA ASN A 146 10.53 -19.74 -19.76
C ASN A 146 9.22 -19.56 -19.00
N SER A 147 8.40 -18.56 -19.35
CA SER A 147 7.10 -18.35 -18.72
C SER A 147 5.95 -19.08 -19.43
N GLY A 148 6.05 -19.26 -20.76
CA GLY A 148 4.95 -19.72 -21.60
C GLY A 148 3.83 -18.67 -21.79
N LEU A 149 4.06 -17.43 -21.35
CA LEU A 149 3.09 -16.34 -21.46
C LEU A 149 3.26 -15.58 -22.78
N LYS A 150 2.15 -15.00 -23.28
CA LYS A 150 2.24 -13.95 -24.31
C LYS A 150 3.10 -12.82 -23.74
N THR A 151 4.13 -12.41 -24.46
CA THR A 151 5.14 -11.48 -23.97
C THR A 151 5.34 -10.34 -24.96
N PHE A 152 5.40 -9.11 -24.48
CA PHE A 152 5.79 -7.95 -25.28
C PHE A 152 6.37 -6.84 -24.39
N ALA A 153 6.96 -5.84 -25.04
CA ALA A 153 7.52 -4.67 -24.39
C ALA A 153 6.60 -3.45 -24.57
N ILE A 154 6.51 -2.59 -23.55
CA ILE A 154 5.80 -1.31 -23.61
C ILE A 154 6.54 -0.26 -22.79
N GLY A 155 6.45 1.00 -23.20
CA GLY A 155 7.04 2.13 -22.48
C GLY A 155 6.23 3.41 -22.65
N LEU A 156 6.45 4.38 -21.77
CA LEU A 156 5.77 5.67 -21.84
C LEU A 156 6.19 6.53 -23.05
N ASP A 157 7.30 6.18 -23.71
CA ASP A 157 7.76 6.85 -24.93
C ASP A 157 6.96 6.46 -26.18
N SER A 158 6.01 5.52 -26.07
CA SER A 158 5.16 5.05 -27.17
C SER A 158 3.69 4.86 -26.78
N SER A 159 3.36 4.99 -25.50
CA SER A 159 2.04 4.71 -24.95
C SER A 159 1.75 5.66 -23.80
N SER A 160 0.48 6.03 -23.65
CA SER A 160 0.01 6.80 -22.52
C SER A 160 0.09 5.98 -21.22
N VAL A 161 0.10 6.68 -20.08
CA VAL A 161 0.09 6.02 -18.76
C VAL A 161 -1.14 5.13 -18.57
N LEU A 162 -2.31 5.51 -19.11
CA LEU A 162 -3.54 4.72 -19.00
C LEU A 162 -3.44 3.43 -19.82
N GLU A 163 -2.91 3.48 -21.04
CA GLU A 163 -2.67 2.28 -21.86
C GLU A 163 -1.68 1.32 -21.18
N VAL A 164 -0.60 1.84 -20.58
CA VAL A 164 0.34 0.99 -19.82
C VAL A 164 -0.36 0.34 -18.61
N ILE A 165 -1.24 1.06 -17.92
CA ILE A 165 -2.03 0.49 -16.80
C ILE A 165 -2.97 -0.61 -17.31
N GLU A 166 -3.64 -0.42 -18.45
CA GLU A 166 -4.49 -1.45 -19.06
C GLU A 166 -3.69 -2.73 -19.38
N GLU A 167 -2.47 -2.59 -19.91
CA GLU A 167 -1.61 -3.75 -20.15
C GLU A 167 -1.11 -4.41 -18.85
N ILE A 168 -0.92 -3.64 -17.78
CA ILE A 168 -0.56 -4.18 -16.47
C ILE A 168 -1.72 -4.94 -15.84
N LEU A 169 -2.96 -4.44 -15.94
CA LEU A 169 -4.16 -5.14 -15.47
C LEU A 169 -4.31 -6.53 -16.14
N ASN A 170 -3.84 -6.65 -17.38
CA ASN A 170 -3.84 -7.89 -18.16
C ASN A 170 -2.61 -8.80 -17.91
N SER A 171 -1.67 -8.36 -17.08
CA SER A 171 -0.40 -9.05 -16.83
C SER A 171 -0.41 -9.86 -15.53
N SER A 172 0.32 -10.99 -15.52
CA SER A 172 0.66 -11.73 -14.30
C SER A 172 2.16 -11.68 -13.98
N LEU A 173 2.96 -11.08 -14.87
CA LEU A 173 4.39 -10.91 -14.71
C LEU A 173 4.80 -9.57 -15.32
N VAL A 174 5.42 -8.71 -14.52
CA VAL A 174 6.00 -7.43 -14.95
C VAL A 174 7.50 -7.47 -14.70
N ILE A 175 8.28 -7.12 -15.72
CA ILE A 175 9.73 -6.99 -15.64
C ILE A 175 10.10 -5.57 -16.04
N ALA A 176 10.99 -4.91 -15.30
CA ALA A 176 11.46 -3.57 -15.66
C ALA A 176 12.83 -3.27 -15.07
N MET A 177 13.59 -2.40 -15.75
CA MET A 177 14.72 -1.73 -15.13
C MET A 177 14.24 -0.80 -14.00
N HIS A 178 14.97 -0.76 -12.88
CA HIS A 178 14.67 0.07 -11.70
C HIS A 178 14.33 1.47 -12.16
N GLY A 179 13.12 1.93 -11.83
CA GLY A 179 12.67 3.24 -12.26
C GLY A 179 11.19 3.50 -12.02
N SER A 180 10.83 4.77 -12.19
CA SER A 180 9.54 5.33 -11.76
C SER A 180 8.30 4.66 -12.33
N LEU A 181 8.43 3.89 -13.42
CA LEU A 181 7.34 3.18 -14.09
C LEU A 181 6.88 1.93 -13.31
N LEU A 182 7.75 1.34 -12.50
CA LEU A 182 7.41 0.18 -11.66
C LEU A 182 6.33 0.49 -10.61
N ILE A 183 6.03 1.76 -10.33
CA ILE A 183 4.91 2.14 -9.48
C ILE A 183 3.58 1.57 -10.00
N LEU A 184 3.46 1.41 -11.31
CA LEU A 184 2.23 0.90 -11.92
C LEU A 184 1.97 -0.56 -11.56
N SER A 185 2.93 -1.28 -10.96
CA SER A 185 2.71 -2.59 -10.34
C SER A 185 1.59 -2.58 -9.29
N LEU A 186 1.21 -1.42 -8.75
CA LEU A 186 0.03 -1.27 -7.87
C LEU A 186 -1.28 -1.75 -8.52
N PHE A 187 -1.32 -1.80 -9.86
CA PHE A 187 -2.49 -2.26 -10.63
C PHE A 187 -2.46 -3.77 -10.93
N LEU A 188 -1.41 -4.49 -10.55
CA LEU A 188 -1.35 -5.94 -10.75
C LEU A 188 -2.39 -6.67 -9.91
N ASP A 189 -2.82 -7.82 -10.44
CA ASP A 189 -3.64 -8.77 -9.68
C ASP A 189 -2.83 -9.50 -8.62
N HIS A 190 -3.52 -9.96 -7.58
CA HIS A 190 -2.95 -10.86 -6.59
C HIS A 190 -2.26 -12.04 -7.25
N HIS A 191 -1.18 -12.52 -6.63
CA HIS A 191 -0.33 -13.61 -7.13
C HIS A 191 0.45 -13.27 -8.41
N SER A 192 0.39 -12.04 -8.92
CA SER A 192 1.28 -11.58 -9.98
C SER A 192 2.71 -11.43 -9.48
N ALA A 193 3.67 -11.42 -10.41
CA ALA A 193 5.09 -11.27 -10.11
C ALA A 193 5.67 -9.98 -10.70
N VAL A 194 6.62 -9.39 -9.97
CA VAL A 194 7.42 -8.25 -10.38
C VAL A 194 8.89 -8.66 -10.32
N ILE A 195 9.60 -8.56 -11.44
CA ILE A 195 11.05 -8.72 -11.52
C ILE A 195 11.67 -7.35 -11.81
N GLU A 196 12.38 -6.82 -10.82
CA GLU A 196 13.07 -5.55 -10.93
C GLU A 196 14.53 -5.75 -11.31
N LEU A 197 14.96 -5.17 -12.42
CA LEU A 197 16.34 -5.22 -12.91
C LEU A 197 17.11 -4.01 -12.36
N PHE A 198 18.36 -4.20 -11.95
CA PHE A 198 19.21 -3.12 -11.44
C PHE A 198 20.45 -2.96 -12.33
N PRO A 199 20.83 -1.72 -12.70
CA PRO A 199 22.11 -1.45 -13.34
C PRO A 199 23.30 -1.81 -12.44
N PHE A 200 24.49 -1.86 -13.04
CA PHE A 200 25.69 -2.27 -12.33
C PHE A 200 26.08 -1.33 -11.19
N GLY A 201 26.59 -1.91 -10.11
CA GLY A 201 27.06 -1.14 -8.94
C GLY A 201 25.95 -0.60 -8.06
N ILE A 202 24.70 -1.05 -8.24
CA ILE A 202 23.56 -0.77 -7.36
C ILE A 202 23.17 -2.04 -6.63
N ASN A 203 23.23 -2.00 -5.30
CA ASN A 203 22.66 -3.05 -4.46
C ASN A 203 21.12 -2.93 -4.44
N PRO A 204 20.36 -3.98 -4.81
CA PRO A 204 18.89 -3.98 -4.77
C PRO A 204 18.24 -3.64 -3.43
N ASP A 205 18.96 -3.72 -2.31
CA ASP A 205 18.43 -3.41 -0.98
C ASP A 205 18.55 -1.92 -0.59
N ILE A 206 19.18 -1.07 -1.41
CA ILE A 206 19.37 0.37 -1.10
C ILE A 206 18.14 1.21 -1.46
N SER A 207 17.58 1.01 -2.67
CA SER A 207 16.38 1.72 -3.14
C SER A 207 15.28 0.71 -3.41
N THR A 208 14.40 0.54 -2.42
CA THR A 208 13.44 -0.57 -2.36
C THR A 208 11.96 -0.16 -2.42
N PRO A 209 11.54 0.95 -3.08
CA PRO A 209 10.13 1.36 -3.07
C PRO A 209 9.20 0.29 -3.64
N TYR A 210 9.61 -0.42 -4.70
CA TYR A 210 8.76 -1.41 -5.34
C TYR A 210 8.78 -2.75 -4.61
N LYS A 211 9.92 -3.16 -4.04
CA LYS A 211 10.00 -4.27 -3.09
C LYS A 211 9.06 -4.04 -1.92
N SER A 212 9.13 -2.87 -1.28
CA SER A 212 8.28 -2.51 -0.15
C SER A 212 6.80 -2.48 -0.50
N LEU A 213 6.43 -2.05 -1.71
CA LEU A 213 5.05 -2.15 -2.20
C LEU A 213 4.63 -3.62 -2.36
N CYS A 214 5.42 -4.44 -3.05
CA CYS A 214 5.04 -5.82 -3.34
C CYS A 214 4.95 -6.69 -2.08
N GLU A 215 5.79 -6.41 -1.07
CA GLU A 215 5.84 -7.12 0.20
C GLU A 215 4.73 -6.68 1.19
N GLN A 216 3.85 -5.74 0.82
CA GLN A 216 2.72 -5.36 1.67
C GLN A 216 1.76 -6.55 1.87
N TYR A 217 1.46 -6.86 3.13
CA TYR A 217 0.57 -7.96 3.50
C TYR A 217 -0.83 -7.77 2.90
N GLY A 218 -1.29 -8.70 2.07
CA GLY A 218 -2.60 -8.64 1.42
C GLY A 218 -2.59 -8.20 -0.04
N LEU A 219 -1.50 -7.60 -0.55
CA LEU A 219 -1.33 -7.43 -2.00
C LEU A 219 -0.92 -8.75 -2.67
N ASN A 220 -0.17 -9.59 -1.96
CA ASN A 220 0.25 -10.92 -2.41
C ASN A 220 0.95 -10.86 -3.78
N LEU A 221 1.87 -9.92 -3.96
CA LEU A 221 2.71 -9.82 -5.16
C LEU A 221 4.04 -10.54 -4.90
N PHE A 222 4.50 -11.32 -5.88
CA PHE A 222 5.82 -11.95 -5.81
C PHE A 222 6.88 -10.97 -6.32
N TYR A 223 7.81 -10.58 -5.47
CA TYR A 223 8.91 -9.70 -5.86
C TYR A 223 10.23 -10.47 -5.96
N ARG A 224 11.01 -10.17 -7.01
CA ARG A 224 12.41 -10.53 -7.14
C ARG A 224 13.19 -9.40 -7.79
N SER A 225 14.48 -9.31 -7.46
CA SER A 225 15.43 -8.42 -8.09
C SER A 225 16.48 -9.19 -8.88
N TRP A 226 16.86 -8.68 -10.05
CA TRP A 226 18.02 -9.11 -10.82
C TRP A 226 19.07 -7.98 -10.82
N PRO A 227 20.20 -8.13 -10.11
CA PRO A 227 21.31 -7.20 -10.21
C PRO A 227 22.17 -7.49 -11.45
N ASN A 228 22.60 -6.44 -12.15
CA ASN A 228 23.67 -6.59 -13.13
C ASN A 228 25.03 -6.62 -12.41
N ASP A 229 25.58 -7.81 -12.22
CA ASP A 229 26.91 -7.99 -11.61
C ASP A 229 28.04 -7.99 -12.65
N VAL A 230 27.72 -7.84 -13.93
CA VAL A 230 28.69 -7.94 -15.04
C VAL A 230 29.03 -6.54 -15.57
N GLN A 231 30.21 -6.05 -15.22
CA GLN A 231 30.65 -4.70 -15.62
C GLN A 231 30.71 -4.54 -17.15
N SER A 232 31.11 -5.58 -17.90
CA SER A 232 31.15 -5.52 -19.38
C SER A 232 29.78 -5.36 -20.03
N ASN A 233 28.69 -5.60 -19.28
CA ASN A 233 27.32 -5.42 -19.74
C ASN A 233 26.76 -4.01 -19.43
N THR A 234 27.63 -3.07 -19.05
CA THR A 234 27.24 -1.76 -18.52
C THR A 234 27.72 -0.63 -19.42
N PHE A 235 26.82 0.26 -19.79
CA PHE A 235 27.09 1.36 -20.71
C PHE A 235 26.70 2.69 -20.03
N PRO A 236 27.65 3.35 -19.32
CA PRO A 236 27.43 4.64 -18.69
C PRO A 236 27.49 5.79 -19.71
N HIS A 237 26.88 6.92 -19.33
CA HIS A 237 26.81 8.14 -20.15
C HIS A 237 27.43 9.34 -19.43
N PRO A 238 28.78 9.39 -19.28
CA PRO A 238 29.45 10.49 -18.60
C PRO A 238 29.20 11.86 -19.26
N GLU A 239 28.84 11.88 -20.54
CA GLU A 239 28.56 13.05 -21.37
C GLU A 239 27.19 13.70 -21.13
N TYR A 240 26.30 13.01 -20.42
CA TYR A 240 24.96 13.53 -20.16
C TYR A 240 24.97 14.76 -19.23
N PRO A 241 23.85 15.49 -19.12
CA PRO A 241 23.70 16.48 -18.05
C PRO A 241 23.88 15.84 -16.66
N PRO A 242 24.35 16.61 -15.65
CA PRO A 242 24.54 16.10 -14.28
C PRO A 242 23.31 15.39 -13.69
N GLU A 243 22.12 15.94 -13.93
CA GLU A 243 20.83 15.39 -13.48
C GLU A 243 20.48 14.03 -14.10
N PHE A 244 21.15 13.67 -15.19
CA PHE A 244 21.06 12.37 -15.86
C PHE A 244 22.32 11.52 -15.68
N GLY A 245 23.15 11.83 -14.68
CA GLY A 245 24.30 11.02 -14.29
C GLY A 245 25.59 11.32 -15.04
N GLY A 246 25.64 12.37 -15.86
CA GLY A 246 26.87 12.76 -16.51
C GLY A 246 27.87 13.40 -15.56
N ILE A 247 29.15 13.07 -15.77
CA ILE A 247 30.27 13.44 -14.88
C ILE A 247 31.36 14.20 -15.62
N SER A 248 31.23 14.46 -16.92
CA SER A 248 32.24 15.19 -17.71
C SER A 248 32.52 16.61 -17.22
N HIS A 249 31.60 17.21 -16.47
CA HIS A 249 31.76 18.52 -15.84
C HIS A 249 32.69 18.52 -14.61
N LEU A 250 33.00 17.34 -14.06
CA LEU A 250 33.85 17.17 -12.88
C LEU A 250 35.33 17.00 -13.25
N SER A 251 36.23 17.13 -12.27
CA SER A 251 37.65 16.87 -12.50
C SER A 251 37.91 15.39 -12.81
N SER A 252 38.98 15.08 -13.56
CA SER A 252 39.31 13.70 -13.93
C SER A 252 39.46 12.76 -12.71
N LYS A 253 39.97 13.29 -11.59
CA LYS A 253 40.10 12.54 -10.33
C LYS A 253 38.74 12.19 -9.71
N GLU A 254 37.78 13.11 -9.77
CA GLU A 254 36.42 12.86 -9.28
C GLU A 254 35.68 11.88 -10.19
N GLN A 255 35.84 12.02 -11.51
CA GLN A 255 35.30 11.08 -12.47
C GLN A 255 35.79 9.66 -12.20
N GLU A 256 37.10 9.47 -12.05
CA GLU A 256 37.70 8.17 -11.72
C GLU A 256 37.17 7.61 -10.40
N LYS A 257 37.01 8.46 -9.37
CA LYS A 257 36.43 8.06 -8.09
C LYS A 257 34.99 7.55 -8.25
N ILE A 258 34.15 8.27 -9.00
CA ILE A 258 32.75 7.88 -9.23
C ILE A 258 32.67 6.58 -10.03
N GLN A 259 33.45 6.47 -11.10
CA GLN A 259 33.50 5.30 -11.98
C GLN A 259 33.91 4.02 -11.25
N ASN A 260 34.74 4.14 -10.21
CA ASN A 260 35.21 3.02 -9.40
C ASN A 260 34.38 2.80 -8.11
N SER A 261 33.33 3.60 -7.86
CA SER A 261 32.49 3.50 -6.66
C SER A 261 31.21 2.73 -6.88
N VAL A 262 30.76 1.99 -5.87
CA VAL A 262 29.41 1.42 -5.80
C VAL A 262 28.48 2.33 -5.03
N VAL A 263 27.17 2.25 -5.29
CA VAL A 263 26.17 3.01 -4.55
C VAL A 263 26.15 2.54 -3.10
N LYS A 264 26.21 3.52 -2.19
CA LYS A 264 25.99 3.34 -0.75
C LYS A 264 24.69 4.05 -0.37
N PRO A 265 24.09 3.77 0.80
CA PRO A 265 22.97 4.56 1.29
C PRO A 265 23.28 6.07 1.21
N PHE A 266 22.38 6.82 0.57
CA PHE A 266 22.60 8.21 0.18
C PHE A 266 21.36 9.07 0.51
N LEU A 267 21.58 10.37 0.62
CA LEU A 267 20.51 11.36 0.74
C LEU A 267 20.04 11.78 -0.65
N CYS A 268 18.76 12.09 -0.78
CA CYS A 268 18.20 12.64 -2.01
C CYS A 268 18.84 14.00 -2.36
N CYS A 269 18.93 14.41 -3.61
CA CYS A 269 18.56 13.70 -4.86
C CYS A 269 19.69 13.72 -5.89
N ASP A 270 20.83 14.27 -5.48
CA ASP A 270 21.90 14.72 -6.37
C ASP A 270 23.20 13.95 -6.09
N ASP A 271 23.11 12.77 -5.47
CA ASP A 271 24.28 11.93 -5.24
C ASP A 271 24.88 11.49 -6.59
N PRO A 272 26.11 11.92 -6.92
CA PRO A 272 26.66 11.71 -8.26
C PRO A 272 26.98 10.25 -8.54
N VAL A 273 27.24 9.43 -7.52
CA VAL A 273 27.45 7.98 -7.69
C VAL A 273 26.13 7.31 -8.01
N TRP A 274 25.06 7.63 -7.28
CA TRP A 274 23.71 7.15 -7.59
C TRP A 274 23.31 7.53 -9.01
N LEU A 275 23.42 8.80 -9.38
CA LEU A 275 23.01 9.27 -10.71
C LEU A 275 23.84 8.59 -11.82
N TYR A 276 25.17 8.52 -11.65
CA TYR A 276 26.05 7.84 -12.61
C TYR A 276 25.74 6.34 -12.76
N ARG A 277 25.34 5.66 -11.67
CA ARG A 277 25.00 4.23 -11.71
C ARG A 277 23.60 3.99 -12.24
N ILE A 278 22.61 4.74 -11.77
CA ILE A 278 21.21 4.45 -12.07
C ILE A 278 20.89 4.73 -13.53
N TYR A 279 21.54 5.69 -14.19
CA TYR A 279 21.23 6.04 -15.59
C TYR A 279 21.96 5.20 -16.65
N GLN A 280 22.69 4.17 -16.25
CA GLN A 280 23.41 3.27 -17.17
C GLN A 280 22.44 2.47 -18.04
N ASP A 281 22.76 2.35 -19.31
CA ASP A 281 22.18 1.36 -20.19
C ASP A 281 22.81 -0.02 -19.90
N THR A 282 22.03 -1.08 -20.03
CA THR A 282 22.42 -2.43 -19.57
C THR A 282 22.10 -3.49 -20.61
N VAL A 283 23.05 -4.40 -20.84
CA VAL A 283 22.80 -5.71 -21.48
C VAL A 283 22.43 -6.70 -20.38
N VAL A 284 21.24 -7.27 -20.44
CA VAL A 284 20.80 -8.25 -19.44
C VAL A 284 21.44 -9.60 -19.76
N ASP A 285 22.14 -10.19 -18.79
CA ASP A 285 22.67 -11.55 -18.94
C ASP A 285 21.52 -12.56 -18.95
N THR A 286 21.24 -13.11 -20.13
CA THR A 286 20.08 -13.96 -20.39
C THR A 286 20.10 -15.28 -19.62
N GLN A 287 21.29 -15.77 -19.26
CA GLN A 287 21.44 -17.00 -18.49
C GLN A 287 21.01 -16.81 -17.03
N SER A 288 21.61 -15.86 -16.32
CA SER A 288 21.26 -15.55 -14.92
C SER A 288 19.82 -15.06 -14.79
N PHE A 289 19.38 -14.20 -15.71
CA PHE A 289 17.99 -13.74 -15.76
C PHE A 289 17.02 -14.90 -16.01
N GLY A 290 17.35 -15.82 -16.92
CA GLY A 290 16.53 -17.01 -17.20
C GLY A 290 16.41 -17.96 -16.01
N ILE A 291 17.46 -18.10 -15.19
CA ILE A 291 17.42 -18.89 -13.94
C ILE A 291 16.47 -18.24 -12.94
N LEU A 292 16.61 -16.93 -12.71
CA LEU A 292 15.73 -16.18 -11.81
C LEU A 292 14.26 -16.27 -12.24
N LEU A 293 14.00 -16.10 -13.55
CA LEU A 293 12.66 -16.16 -14.09
C LEU A 293 12.01 -17.54 -13.85
N LYS A 294 12.74 -18.63 -14.04
CA LYS A 294 12.22 -19.98 -13.75
C LYS A 294 11.85 -20.13 -12.27
N ASP A 295 12.67 -19.62 -11.35
CA ASP A 295 12.35 -19.61 -9.92
C ASP A 295 11.06 -18.83 -9.63
N VAL A 296 10.92 -17.64 -10.21
CA VAL A 296 9.70 -16.81 -10.06
C VAL A 296 8.46 -17.55 -10.55
N ILE A 297 8.51 -18.14 -11.74
CA ILE A 297 7.37 -18.86 -12.32
C ILE A 297 7.02 -20.12 -11.50
N LEU A 298 8.02 -20.83 -10.97
CA LEU A 298 7.79 -21.98 -10.11
C LEU A 298 7.13 -21.58 -8.78
N ASN A 299 7.60 -20.51 -8.14
CA ASN A 299 7.03 -20.02 -6.89
C ASN A 299 5.62 -19.43 -7.09
N GLN A 300 5.39 -18.73 -8.20
CA GLN A 300 4.06 -18.23 -8.57
C GLN A 300 3.06 -19.37 -8.73
N LYS A 301 3.45 -20.48 -9.38
CA LYS A 301 2.59 -21.67 -9.57
C LYS A 301 2.34 -22.44 -8.28
N ARG A 302 3.28 -22.46 -7.34
CA ARG A 302 3.11 -23.10 -6.03
C ARG A 302 2.07 -22.37 -5.17
N GLY A 303 1.69 -21.15 -5.55
CA GLY A 303 0.80 -20.30 -4.79
C GLY A 303 1.49 -19.78 -3.54
N PHE A 304 0.96 -18.67 -2.99
CA PHE A 304 1.31 -18.33 -1.62
C PHE A 304 0.79 -19.48 -0.75
N VAL A 305 1.68 -20.20 -0.06
CA VAL A 305 1.30 -20.80 1.22
C VAL A 305 1.14 -19.60 2.16
N VAL A 306 -0.01 -18.92 2.05
CA VAL A 306 -0.37 -17.91 3.03
C VAL A 306 -0.44 -18.68 4.32
N GLN A 307 0.51 -18.47 5.23
CA GLN A 307 0.23 -18.69 6.64
C GLN A 307 -0.79 -17.64 7.03
N ASN A 308 -2.03 -17.86 6.58
CA ASN A 308 -3.21 -17.20 7.10
C ASN A 308 -3.23 -17.65 8.55
N HIS A 309 -2.63 -16.85 9.43
CA HIS A 309 -3.09 -16.84 10.79
C HIS A 309 -4.52 -16.34 10.65
N PRO A 310 -5.53 -17.20 10.85
CA PRO A 310 -6.89 -16.76 10.73
C PRO A 310 -7.04 -15.62 11.73
N LEU A 311 -7.43 -14.44 11.26
CA LEU A 311 -7.79 -13.37 12.18
C LEU A 311 -9.05 -13.86 12.88
N TYR A 312 -9.07 -13.80 14.20
CA TYR A 312 -10.24 -14.12 15.01
C TYR A 312 -10.76 -12.84 15.66
N PRO A 313 -12.06 -12.75 16.00
CA PRO A 313 -12.55 -11.66 16.83
C PRO A 313 -11.66 -11.51 18.07
N GLY A 314 -11.22 -10.29 18.33
CA GLY A 314 -10.41 -9.97 19.50
C GLY A 314 -11.20 -10.13 20.79
N GLU A 315 -10.50 -10.11 21.92
CA GLU A 315 -11.12 -10.08 23.23
C GLU A 315 -12.02 -8.85 23.39
N ILE A 316 -13.17 -9.04 24.04
CA ILE A 316 -14.10 -7.96 24.35
C ILE A 316 -13.49 -7.06 25.42
N GLN A 317 -13.48 -5.75 25.17
CA GLN A 317 -12.95 -4.75 26.09
C GLN A 317 -14.05 -3.83 26.61
N ASN A 318 -13.80 -3.21 27.76
CA ASN A 318 -14.71 -2.25 28.40
C ASN A 318 -16.11 -2.82 28.67
N ALA A 319 -16.19 -4.10 29.05
CA ALA A 319 -17.43 -4.68 29.52
C ALA A 319 -17.73 -4.19 30.95
N GLN A 320 -18.95 -3.71 31.17
CA GLN A 320 -19.40 -3.12 32.43
C GLN A 320 -20.76 -3.68 32.82
N CYS A 321 -21.04 -3.65 34.11
CA CYS A 321 -22.32 -4.09 34.65
C CYS A 321 -22.94 -3.04 35.56
N ASN A 322 -24.15 -2.60 35.21
CA ASN A 322 -24.93 -1.65 36.01
C ASN A 322 -26.27 -2.27 36.35
N ASN A 323 -26.51 -2.53 37.64
CA ASN A 323 -27.78 -3.06 38.17
C ASN A 323 -28.33 -4.25 37.35
N LEU A 324 -27.51 -5.31 37.21
CA LEU A 324 -27.81 -6.53 36.43
C LEU A 324 -27.90 -6.36 34.91
N ILE A 325 -27.50 -5.21 34.38
CA ILE A 325 -27.39 -4.98 32.94
C ILE A 325 -25.91 -5.01 32.56
N LEU A 326 -25.52 -6.03 31.80
CA LEU A 326 -24.20 -6.16 31.20
C LEU A 326 -24.18 -5.46 29.84
N GLU A 327 -23.20 -4.60 29.60
CA GLU A 327 -22.97 -3.91 28.33
C GLU A 327 -21.48 -3.93 27.98
N TRP A 328 -21.16 -4.05 26.69
CA TRP A 328 -19.78 -4.08 26.22
C TRP A 328 -19.62 -3.46 24.83
N LYS A 329 -18.36 -3.22 24.44
CA LYS A 329 -18.01 -2.78 23.09
C LYS A 329 -17.64 -3.96 22.20
N GLN A 330 -17.91 -3.84 20.91
CA GLN A 330 -17.49 -4.83 19.92
C GLN A 330 -15.95 -4.91 19.85
N PRO A 331 -15.36 -6.08 19.53
CA PRO A 331 -13.92 -6.19 19.35
C PRO A 331 -13.41 -5.24 18.27
N TRP A 332 -12.33 -4.51 18.58
CA TRP A 332 -11.75 -3.46 17.72
C TRP A 332 -11.31 -3.96 16.34
N ASN A 333 -11.00 -5.25 16.22
CA ASN A 333 -10.51 -5.87 15.01
C ASN A 333 -11.60 -6.48 14.12
N LEU A 334 -12.88 -6.43 14.53
CA LEU A 334 -14.00 -6.90 13.68
C LEU A 334 -14.05 -6.19 12.32
N ARG A 335 -13.66 -4.91 12.28
CA ARG A 335 -13.57 -4.13 11.04
C ARG A 335 -12.60 -4.71 10.00
N PHE A 336 -11.73 -5.64 10.38
CA PHE A 336 -10.78 -6.31 9.49
C PHE A 336 -11.24 -7.72 9.07
N LEU A 337 -12.36 -8.22 9.61
CA LEU A 337 -12.82 -9.60 9.41
C LEU A 337 -13.87 -9.75 8.30
N ASN A 338 -14.38 -8.64 7.73
CA ASN A 338 -15.42 -8.62 6.69
C ASN A 338 -16.59 -9.59 6.96
N VAL A 339 -17.15 -9.51 8.17
CA VAL A 339 -18.20 -10.40 8.69
C VAL A 339 -19.58 -9.78 8.52
N LEU A 340 -20.59 -10.62 8.24
CA LEU A 340 -21.98 -10.26 8.02
C LEU A 340 -22.84 -10.50 9.27
N GLY A 341 -22.50 -11.51 10.07
CA GLY A 341 -23.20 -11.88 11.30
C GLY A 341 -22.29 -11.85 12.53
N ILE A 342 -22.74 -11.17 13.58
CA ILE A 342 -22.03 -11.10 14.88
C ILE A 342 -22.96 -11.63 15.97
N GLU A 343 -22.42 -12.51 16.81
CA GLU A 343 -23.08 -13.03 18.00
C GLU A 343 -22.14 -12.95 19.20
N TYR A 344 -22.71 -12.89 20.39
CA TYR A 344 -21.99 -12.83 21.66
C TYR A 344 -22.44 -13.98 22.54
N GLU A 345 -21.46 -14.63 23.14
CA GLU A 345 -21.68 -15.67 24.14
C GLU A 345 -21.29 -15.14 25.51
N VAL A 346 -22.25 -15.16 26.43
CA VAL A 346 -22.11 -14.71 27.81
C VAL A 346 -22.21 -15.93 28.72
N TRP A 347 -21.17 -16.18 29.51
CA TRP A 347 -21.18 -17.17 30.58
C TRP A 347 -21.42 -16.46 31.91
N LEU A 348 -22.41 -16.91 32.65
CA LEU A 348 -22.73 -16.42 33.98
C LEU A 348 -22.52 -17.50 35.02
N GLN A 349 -21.75 -17.17 36.05
CA GLN A 349 -21.58 -17.98 37.25
C GLN A 349 -22.06 -17.20 38.47
N GLU A 350 -22.95 -17.79 39.26
CA GLU A 350 -23.36 -17.19 40.54
C GLU A 350 -22.17 -17.21 41.52
N VAL A 351 -21.95 -16.10 42.24
CA VAL A 351 -20.85 -16.03 43.21
C VAL A 351 -21.09 -17.04 44.33
N GLY A 352 -20.15 -17.98 44.49
CA GLY A 352 -20.26 -19.10 45.45
C GLY A 352 -20.96 -20.34 44.91
N GLY A 353 -21.42 -20.32 43.65
CA GLY A 353 -21.94 -21.50 42.95
C GLY A 353 -20.92 -22.09 41.98
N GLU A 354 -21.05 -23.39 41.69
CA GLU A 354 -20.19 -24.10 40.72
C GLU A 354 -20.78 -24.12 39.30
N ASP A 355 -22.08 -23.87 39.17
CA ASP A 355 -22.79 -23.94 37.89
C ASP A 355 -22.59 -22.69 37.03
N VAL A 356 -22.24 -22.90 35.76
CA VAL A 356 -22.12 -21.86 34.74
C VAL A 356 -23.26 -21.99 33.73
N LYS A 357 -23.94 -20.87 33.45
CA LYS A 357 -24.99 -20.79 32.42
C LYS A 357 -24.51 -19.96 31.23
N ALA A 358 -24.62 -20.52 30.03
CA ALA A 358 -24.24 -19.85 28.79
C ALA A 358 -25.46 -19.28 28.06
N TYR A 359 -25.32 -18.07 27.51
CA TYR A 359 -26.35 -17.38 26.73
C TYR A 359 -25.75 -16.86 25.43
N LEU A 360 -26.44 -17.05 24.31
CA LEU A 360 -26.04 -16.55 23.00
C LEU A 360 -26.98 -15.42 22.56
N MET A 361 -26.45 -14.30 22.06
CA MET A 361 -27.23 -13.12 21.69
C MET A 361 -26.59 -12.30 20.58
N LYS A 362 -27.38 -11.48 19.88
CA LYS A 362 -26.92 -10.63 18.77
C LYS A 362 -26.64 -9.18 19.16
N THR A 363 -27.00 -8.79 20.38
CA THR A 363 -26.83 -7.44 20.91
C THR A 363 -25.67 -7.40 21.89
N ASN A 364 -25.00 -6.25 21.98
CA ASN A 364 -23.89 -6.01 22.91
C ASN A 364 -24.37 -5.66 24.34
N LYS A 365 -25.54 -6.19 24.71
CA LYS A 365 -26.26 -5.92 25.96
C LYS A 365 -26.99 -7.18 26.41
N PHE A 366 -26.88 -7.48 27.70
CA PHE A 366 -27.55 -8.62 28.34
C PHE A 366 -28.17 -8.22 29.67
N VAL A 367 -29.40 -8.65 29.92
CA VAL A 367 -30.11 -8.43 31.20
C VAL A 367 -30.08 -9.73 31.98
N ILE A 368 -29.46 -9.72 33.16
CA ILE A 368 -29.34 -10.91 34.00
C ILE A 368 -30.72 -11.24 34.60
N PRO A 369 -31.20 -12.48 34.45
CA PRO A 369 -32.59 -12.84 34.76
C PRO A 369 -32.93 -12.90 36.26
N PHE A 370 -31.93 -12.99 37.15
CA PHE A 370 -32.15 -13.16 38.60
C PHE A 370 -31.37 -12.13 39.42
N LYS A 371 -31.98 -11.66 40.51
CA LYS A 371 -31.38 -10.69 41.45
C LYS A 371 -30.37 -11.35 42.38
N LYS A 372 -29.20 -11.69 41.83
CA LYS A 372 -28.06 -12.23 42.55
C LYS A 372 -26.75 -11.63 42.03
N THR A 373 -25.64 -12.01 42.66
CA THR A 373 -24.29 -11.59 42.28
C THR A 373 -23.69 -12.60 41.30
N TYR A 374 -23.11 -12.12 40.19
CA TYR A 374 -22.55 -12.97 39.13
C TYR A 374 -21.15 -12.56 38.70
N HIS A 375 -20.35 -13.55 38.32
CA HIS A 375 -19.21 -13.40 37.42
C HIS A 375 -19.67 -13.63 35.98
N ALA A 376 -19.30 -12.73 35.08
CA ALA A 376 -19.66 -12.81 33.67
C ALA A 376 -18.42 -12.83 32.77
N TRP A 377 -18.33 -13.83 31.89
CA TRP A 377 -17.34 -13.88 30.81
C TRP A 377 -18.04 -13.71 29.47
N ILE A 378 -17.44 -12.91 28.59
CA ILE A 378 -18.06 -12.57 27.30
C ILE A 378 -17.06 -12.86 26.18
N ARG A 379 -17.51 -13.50 25.10
CA ARG A 379 -16.75 -13.63 23.85
C ARG A 379 -17.59 -13.30 22.62
N CYS A 380 -16.91 -12.97 21.54
CA CYS A 380 -17.52 -12.64 20.25
C CYS A 380 -17.38 -13.81 19.27
N HIS A 381 -18.47 -14.11 18.57
CA HIS A 381 -18.53 -15.01 17.43
C HIS A 381 -18.82 -14.17 16.18
N ALA A 382 -18.13 -14.42 15.09
CA ALA A 382 -18.37 -13.71 13.83
C ALA A 382 -18.27 -14.69 12.65
N ASP A 383 -19.39 -14.97 12.01
CA ASP A 383 -19.53 -15.94 10.90
C ASP A 383 -18.76 -17.27 11.12
N GLY A 384 -18.84 -17.82 12.34
CA GLY A 384 -18.18 -19.09 12.71
C GLY A 384 -16.75 -18.96 13.28
N LEU A 385 -16.15 -17.77 13.26
CA LEU A 385 -14.88 -17.49 13.94
C LEU A 385 -15.13 -17.11 15.41
N ILE A 386 -14.45 -17.78 16.33
CA ILE A 386 -14.68 -17.63 17.77
C ILE A 386 -13.51 -16.90 18.43
N GLY A 387 -13.78 -15.74 19.02
CA GLY A 387 -12.82 -14.97 19.80
C GLY A 387 -12.64 -15.52 21.23
N PRO A 388 -11.60 -15.08 21.95
CA PRO A 388 -11.39 -15.47 23.34
C PRO A 388 -12.44 -14.84 24.26
N PHE A 389 -12.66 -15.47 25.42
CA PHE A 389 -13.38 -14.84 26.53
C PHE A 389 -12.58 -13.69 27.12
N THR A 390 -13.28 -12.75 27.74
CA THR A 390 -12.68 -11.75 28.63
C THR A 390 -11.78 -12.42 29.67
N SER A 391 -10.53 -11.97 29.76
CA SER A 391 -9.48 -12.50 30.64
C SER A 391 -9.81 -12.33 32.12
N SER A 392 -10.60 -11.31 32.45
CA SER A 392 -11.16 -11.06 33.78
C SER A 392 -12.68 -11.04 33.71
N PRO A 393 -13.38 -11.74 34.61
CA PRO A 393 -14.84 -11.70 34.64
C PRO A 393 -15.34 -10.31 35.02
N VAL A 394 -16.42 -9.88 34.36
CA VAL A 394 -17.19 -8.71 34.79
C VAL A 394 -18.00 -9.10 36.01
N PHE A 395 -17.89 -8.31 37.08
CA PHE A 395 -18.64 -8.53 38.30
C PHE A 395 -19.96 -7.76 38.26
N CYS A 396 -21.07 -8.47 38.44
CA CYS A 396 -22.42 -7.90 38.43
C CYS A 396 -23.08 -8.06 39.80
N THR A 397 -23.51 -6.95 40.39
CA THR A 397 -24.24 -6.94 41.65
C THR A 397 -25.53 -6.15 41.52
N VAL A 398 -26.45 -6.37 42.45
CA VAL A 398 -27.59 -5.47 42.67
C VAL A 398 -27.12 -4.38 43.62
N GLU A 399 -27.11 -3.12 43.18
CA GLU A 399 -26.92 -2.01 44.12
C GLU A 399 -28.12 -1.98 45.08
N SER A 400 -27.86 -2.11 46.38
CA SER A 400 -28.86 -1.77 47.38
C SER A 400 -28.94 -0.24 47.43
N SER A 401 -30.09 0.31 47.06
CA SER A 401 -30.40 1.71 47.36
C SER A 401 -30.43 1.87 48.89
N MET A 402 -29.34 2.35 49.49
CA MET A 402 -29.38 2.86 50.86
C MET A 402 -30.20 4.16 50.86
N THR A 403 -31.45 4.05 51.26
CA THR A 403 -32.24 5.17 51.77
C THR A 403 -31.54 5.76 53.00
N LEU A 404 -30.92 6.93 52.85
CA LEU A 404 -30.63 7.83 53.96
C LEU A 404 -31.96 8.44 54.42
N SER A 405 -32.62 7.78 55.37
CA SER A 405 -33.68 8.40 56.16
C SER A 405 -33.04 9.41 57.10
N HIS A 406 -33.24 10.69 56.81
CA HIS A 406 -33.20 11.74 57.82
C HIS A 406 -34.17 11.38 58.95
N LEU A 407 -33.65 11.24 60.16
CA LEU A 407 -34.42 11.36 61.39
C LEU A 407 -33.69 12.35 62.28
N ASP A 408 -34.20 13.58 62.25
CA ASP A 408 -34.15 14.51 63.37
C ASP A 408 -34.89 13.89 64.55
N SER A 409 -34.31 13.95 65.74
CA SER A 409 -35.03 14.35 66.96
C SER A 409 -34.08 14.58 68.14
N ASN A 410 -34.15 15.83 68.63
CA ASN A 410 -33.68 16.42 69.88
C ASN A 410 -33.60 15.53 71.13
N GLY A 411 -32.62 15.86 71.98
CA GLY A 411 -32.51 15.47 73.39
C GLY A 411 -31.21 15.95 74.00
#